data_AF-A0A7K1DS45-F1
#
_entry.id   AF-A0A7K1DS45-F1
#
_cell.length_a   1.000
_cell.length_b   1.000
_cell.length_c   1.000
_cell.angle_alpha   90.00
_cell.angle_beta   90.00
_cell.angle_gamma   90.00
#
_symmetry.space_group_name_H-M   'P 1'
#
loop_
_entity.id
_entity.type
_entity.pdbx_description
1 polymer ?
#
loop_
_entity_poly.entity_id
_entity_poly.type
_entity_poly.pdbx_seq_one_letter_code
_entity_poly.pdbx_strand_id
1 'polypeptide(L)'
;MPAKKPPAKKPAAKRRSPISRAEGEQRLIQAAKQLIQEKPFSEVGVRDIAALADVNHGFVHTWFGGKNELLLAVVKQQFLILAQGVQDAVPGTPAINFFDPEVISMVRLVLWLDLEGVETGSLFDNMPILEALTTRYIEVEHIDPSIAREAAIQA
;
A
#
# COMPACT_ATOMS: atom_id res chain seq x y z
N MET A 1 -29.64 -10.40 61.68
CA MET A 1 -28.72 -10.85 60.61
C MET A 1 -28.70 -9.76 59.53
N PRO A 2 -27.56 -9.12 59.20
CA PRO A 2 -27.55 -8.04 58.21
C PRO A 2 -27.63 -8.59 56.78
N ALA A 3 -28.48 -7.94 55.97
CA ALA A 3 -28.81 -8.31 54.60
C ALA A 3 -27.64 -8.11 53.63
N LYS A 4 -27.44 -9.09 52.73
CA LYS A 4 -26.39 -9.11 51.71
C LYS A 4 -26.74 -8.14 50.58
N LYS A 5 -25.90 -7.11 50.38
CA LYS A 5 -26.03 -6.07 49.35
C LYS A 5 -25.83 -6.68 47.94
N PRO A 6 -26.65 -6.37 46.93
CA PRO A 6 -26.47 -6.91 45.58
C PRO A 6 -25.19 -6.36 44.90
N PRO A 7 -24.50 -7.14 44.07
CA PRO A 7 -23.29 -6.69 43.38
C PRO A 7 -23.63 -5.63 42.33
N ALA A 8 -22.87 -4.54 42.34
CA ALA A 8 -23.01 -3.44 41.39
C ALA A 8 -22.66 -3.89 39.95
N LYS A 9 -23.54 -3.57 38.99
CA LYS A 9 -23.30 -3.79 37.56
C LYS A 9 -22.09 -2.97 37.09
N LYS A 10 -21.10 -3.65 36.50
CA LYS A 10 -19.95 -3.00 35.83
C LYS A 10 -20.47 -2.09 34.69
N PRO A 11 -19.89 -0.89 34.49
CA PRO A 11 -20.31 0.01 33.43
C PRO A 11 -20.09 -0.64 32.07
N ALA A 12 -21.11 -0.64 31.20
CA ALA A 12 -20.97 -1.10 29.82
C ALA A 12 -19.94 -0.22 29.09
N ALA A 13 -18.92 -0.84 28.51
CA ALA A 13 -17.92 -0.16 27.71
C ALA A 13 -18.63 0.64 26.59
N LYS A 14 -18.33 1.94 26.48
CA LYS A 14 -18.83 2.80 25.41
C LYS A 14 -18.59 2.09 24.07
N ARG A 15 -19.66 1.74 23.36
CA ARG A 15 -19.59 1.29 21.95
C ARG A 15 -18.90 2.43 21.18
N ARG A 16 -17.64 2.21 20.80
CA ARG A 16 -16.95 3.06 19.83
C ARG A 16 -17.85 3.11 18.59
N SER A 17 -18.10 4.31 18.06
CA SER A 17 -18.88 4.48 16.84
C SER A 17 -18.38 3.52 15.77
N PRO A 18 -19.26 2.89 14.95
CA PRO A 18 -18.81 1.96 13.92
C PRO A 18 -17.84 2.70 12.99
N ILE A 19 -16.58 2.27 12.95
CA ILE A 19 -15.61 2.76 11.97
C ILE A 19 -16.18 2.52 10.56
N SER A 20 -16.04 3.50 9.67
CA SER A 20 -16.45 3.29 8.28
C SER A 20 -15.53 2.26 7.61
N ARG A 21 -16.05 1.53 6.61
CA ARG A 21 -15.22 0.58 5.85
C ARG A 21 -14.01 1.26 5.23
N ALA A 22 -14.19 2.41 4.58
CA ALA A 22 -13.11 3.15 3.94
C ALA A 22 -12.01 3.57 4.93
N GLU A 23 -12.39 4.10 6.09
CA GLU A 23 -11.44 4.45 7.14
C GLU A 23 -10.71 3.21 7.69
N GLY A 24 -11.42 2.12 7.89
CA GLY A 24 -10.83 0.87 8.35
C GLY A 24 -9.85 0.26 7.34
N GLU A 25 -10.20 0.26 6.05
CA GLU A 25 -9.30 -0.19 4.97
C GLU A 25 -8.04 0.67 4.91
N GLN A 26 -8.17 1.99 4.98
CA GLN A 26 -7.01 2.89 5.01
C GLN A 26 -6.10 2.62 6.21
N ARG A 27 -6.66 2.46 7.42
CA ARG A 27 -5.86 2.12 8.61
C ARG A 27 -5.14 0.79 8.48
N LEU A 28 -5.80 -0.23 7.93
CA LEU A 28 -5.19 -1.54 7.69
C LEU A 28 -4.05 -1.46 6.67
N ILE A 29 -4.22 -0.71 5.58
CA ILE A 29 -3.17 -0.53 4.57
C ILE A 29 -1.97 0.20 5.18
N GLN A 30 -2.19 1.27 5.96
CA GLN A 30 -1.11 2.01 6.62
C GLN A 30 -0.37 1.17 7.66
N ALA A 31 -1.11 0.42 8.49
CA ALA A 31 -0.52 -0.50 9.46
C ALA A 31 0.29 -1.61 8.79
N ALA A 32 -0.22 -2.16 7.67
CA ALA A 32 0.51 -3.15 6.89
C ALA A 32 1.78 -2.55 6.28
N LYS A 33 1.72 -1.34 5.67
CA LYS A 33 2.89 -0.61 5.15
C LYS A 33 3.96 -0.41 6.23
N GLN A 34 3.55 0.00 7.43
CA GLN A 34 4.49 0.20 8.53
C GLN A 34 5.16 -1.12 8.94
N LEU A 35 4.39 -2.18 9.15
CA LEU A 35 4.95 -3.45 9.63
C LEU A 35 5.90 -4.11 8.61
N ILE A 36 5.65 -3.99 7.31
CA ILE A 36 6.57 -4.53 6.29
C ILE A 36 7.89 -3.75 6.18
N GLN A 37 7.95 -2.53 6.72
CA GLN A 37 9.20 -1.76 6.83
C GLN A 37 10.02 -2.17 8.05
N GLU A 38 9.37 -2.70 9.09
CA GLU A 38 10.00 -3.05 10.37
C GLU A 38 10.44 -4.53 10.45
N LYS A 39 9.76 -5.43 9.73
CA LYS A 39 10.00 -6.89 9.82
C LYS A 39 9.84 -7.59 8.47
N PRO A 40 10.43 -8.81 8.31
CA PRO A 40 10.25 -9.60 7.10
C PRO A 40 8.77 -9.84 6.75
N PHE A 41 8.42 -9.81 5.47
CA PHE A 41 7.03 -9.92 5.02
C PHE A 41 6.34 -11.19 5.50
N SER A 42 7.06 -12.32 5.57
CA SER A 42 6.58 -13.59 6.09
C SER A 42 6.17 -13.53 7.57
N GLU A 43 6.82 -12.69 8.38
CA GLU A 43 6.58 -12.51 9.81
C GLU A 43 5.48 -11.48 10.13
N VAL A 44 4.98 -10.76 9.13
CA VAL A 44 3.84 -9.86 9.31
C VAL A 44 2.55 -10.67 9.43
N GLY A 45 1.93 -10.69 10.61
CA GLY A 45 0.66 -11.39 10.83
C GLY A 45 -0.57 -10.49 10.67
N VAL A 46 -1.69 -11.07 10.23
CA VAL A 46 -3.01 -10.39 10.16
C VAL A 46 -3.41 -9.78 11.51
N ARG A 47 -3.12 -10.48 12.61
CA ARG A 47 -3.43 -9.99 13.97
C ARG A 47 -2.58 -8.79 14.36
N ASP A 48 -1.32 -8.77 13.97
CA ASP A 48 -0.41 -7.63 14.26
C ASP A 48 -0.87 -6.39 13.50
N ILE A 49 -1.19 -6.56 12.21
CA ILE A 49 -1.70 -5.46 11.37
C ILE A 49 -2.99 -4.89 11.98
N ALA A 50 -3.94 -5.75 12.33
CA ALA A 50 -5.22 -5.31 12.88
C ALA A 50 -5.07 -4.65 14.26
N ALA A 51 -4.15 -5.16 15.09
CA ALA A 51 -3.83 -4.56 16.37
C ALA A 51 -3.23 -3.16 16.20
N LEU A 52 -2.27 -2.99 15.28
CA LEU A 52 -1.68 -1.68 14.97
C LEU A 52 -2.71 -0.71 14.38
N ALA A 53 -3.64 -1.19 13.56
CA ALA A 53 -4.71 -0.40 12.98
C ALA A 53 -5.87 -0.05 13.95
N ASP A 54 -5.89 -0.62 15.17
CA ASP A 54 -6.99 -0.56 16.14
C ASP A 54 -8.34 -1.00 15.53
N VAL A 55 -8.34 -2.12 14.79
CA VAL A 55 -9.55 -2.71 14.18
C VAL A 55 -9.64 -4.22 14.43
N ASN A 56 -10.79 -4.82 14.10
CA ASN A 56 -10.98 -6.26 14.20
C ASN A 56 -10.21 -6.98 13.08
N HIS A 57 -9.37 -7.97 13.44
CA HIS A 57 -8.62 -8.79 12.49
C HIS A 57 -9.49 -9.51 11.44
N GLY A 58 -10.75 -9.82 11.75
CA GLY A 58 -11.68 -10.41 10.79
C GLY A 58 -11.98 -9.52 9.58
N PHE A 59 -11.76 -8.20 9.69
CA PHE A 59 -11.91 -7.27 8.58
C PHE A 59 -10.89 -7.50 7.46
N VAL A 60 -9.70 -8.04 7.75
CA VAL A 60 -8.72 -8.34 6.70
C VAL A 60 -9.28 -9.37 5.72
N HIS A 61 -9.81 -10.49 6.24
CA HIS A 61 -10.45 -11.49 5.38
C HIS A 61 -11.73 -10.96 4.72
N THR A 62 -12.53 -10.18 5.45
CA THR A 62 -13.83 -9.72 4.94
C THR A 62 -13.70 -8.64 3.86
N TRP A 63 -12.71 -7.74 3.97
CA TRP A 63 -12.58 -6.58 3.10
C TRP A 63 -11.53 -6.75 2.00
N PHE A 64 -10.47 -7.51 2.25
CA PHE A 64 -9.38 -7.73 1.29
C PHE A 64 -9.36 -9.15 0.73
N GLY A 65 -9.83 -10.15 1.48
CA GLY A 65 -9.73 -11.57 1.12
C GLY A 65 -8.62 -12.29 1.88
N GLY A 66 -7.61 -11.57 2.36
CA GLY A 66 -6.50 -12.15 3.09
C GLY A 66 -5.35 -11.17 3.33
N LYS A 67 -4.26 -11.69 3.92
CA LYS A 67 -3.02 -10.92 4.14
C LYS A 67 -2.41 -10.48 2.82
N ASN A 68 -2.34 -11.38 1.85
CA ASN A 68 -1.65 -11.15 0.59
C ASN A 68 -2.38 -10.10 -0.25
N GLU A 69 -3.71 -10.12 -0.26
CA GLU A 69 -4.54 -9.11 -0.92
C GLU A 69 -4.47 -7.74 -0.22
N LEU A 70 -4.33 -7.72 1.10
CA LEU A 70 -4.07 -6.49 1.85
C LEU A 70 -2.67 -5.93 1.49
N LEU A 71 -1.66 -6.78 1.40
CA LEU A 71 -0.31 -6.37 0.96
C LEU A 71 -0.31 -5.91 -0.51
N LEU A 72 -1.13 -6.51 -1.36
CA LEU A 72 -1.35 -6.04 -2.73
C LEU A 72 -1.99 -4.64 -2.74
N ALA A 73 -2.92 -4.36 -1.83
CA ALA A 73 -3.49 -3.02 -1.67
C ALA A 73 -2.44 -1.98 -1.22
N VAL A 74 -1.48 -2.38 -0.37
CA VAL A 74 -0.31 -1.53 -0.01
C VAL A 74 0.51 -1.20 -1.26
N VAL A 75 0.81 -2.18 -2.09
CA VAL A 75 1.52 -1.97 -3.37
C VAL A 75 0.76 -1.01 -4.28
N LYS A 76 -0.55 -1.22 -4.49
CA LYS A 76 -1.38 -0.34 -5.32
C LYS A 76 -1.36 1.12 -4.83
N GLN A 77 -1.43 1.33 -3.52
CA GLN A 77 -1.35 2.68 -2.94
C GLN A 77 0.04 3.30 -3.16
N GLN A 78 1.12 2.53 -3.01
CA GLN A 78 2.47 3.03 -3.25
C GLN A 78 2.72 3.40 -4.72
N PHE A 79 2.19 2.63 -5.67
CA PHE A 79 2.24 3.00 -7.10
C PHE A 79 1.55 4.33 -7.39
N LEU A 80 0.40 4.60 -6.77
CA LEU A 80 -0.28 5.89 -6.92
C LEU A 80 0.55 7.06 -6.39
N ILE A 81 1.20 6.88 -5.23
CA ILE A 81 2.11 7.89 -4.65
C ILE A 81 3.31 8.11 -5.56
N LEU A 82 3.90 7.03 -6.09
CA LEU A 82 5.03 7.12 -7.01
C LEU A 82 4.64 7.86 -8.30
N ALA A 83 3.45 7.59 -8.83
CA ALA A 83 2.94 8.26 -10.04
C ALA A 83 2.75 9.77 -9.83
N GLN A 84 2.28 10.18 -8.65
CA GLN A 84 2.22 11.59 -8.27
C GLN A 84 3.63 12.19 -8.18
N GLY A 85 4.57 11.49 -7.53
CA GLY A 85 5.96 11.96 -7.42
C GLY A 85 6.67 12.16 -8.77
N VAL A 86 6.34 11.36 -9.78
CA VAL A 86 6.87 11.54 -11.15
C VAL A 86 6.43 12.87 -11.76
N GLN A 87 5.19 13.29 -11.53
CA GLN A 87 4.69 14.57 -12.02
C GLN A 87 5.41 15.74 -11.34
N ASP A 88 5.71 15.61 -10.05
CA ASP A 88 6.31 16.67 -9.23
C ASP A 88 7.85 16.76 -9.32
N ALA A 89 8.51 15.78 -9.95
CA ALA A 89 9.97 15.74 -10.02
C ALA A 89 10.56 16.92 -10.81
N VAL A 90 11.78 17.37 -10.46
CA VAL A 90 12.44 18.48 -11.15
C VAL A 90 12.96 18.03 -12.52
N PRO A 91 12.75 18.79 -13.61
CA PRO A 91 13.29 18.44 -14.93
C PRO A 91 14.80 18.17 -14.89
N GLY A 92 15.25 17.11 -15.57
CA GLY A 92 16.67 16.69 -15.57
C GLY A 92 17.12 15.86 -14.36
N THR A 93 16.21 15.56 -13.42
CA THR A 93 16.44 14.55 -12.36
C THR A 93 15.66 13.27 -12.66
N PRO A 94 16.12 12.09 -12.17
CA PRO A 94 15.33 10.87 -12.30
C PRO A 94 13.94 11.03 -11.69
N ALA A 95 12.89 10.82 -12.49
CA ALA A 95 11.52 10.92 -12.02
C ALA A 95 11.16 9.83 -10.99
N ILE A 96 11.89 8.71 -11.00
CA ILE A 96 11.84 7.67 -9.97
C ILE A 96 13.27 7.44 -9.47
N ASN A 97 13.47 7.54 -8.17
CA ASN A 97 14.72 7.10 -7.55
C ASN A 97 14.63 5.61 -7.19
N PHE A 98 15.16 4.74 -8.04
CA PHE A 98 15.18 3.29 -7.79
C PHE A 98 16.07 2.86 -6.61
N PHE A 99 16.90 3.76 -6.08
CA PHE A 99 17.68 3.53 -4.86
C PHE A 99 16.94 3.95 -3.58
N ASP A 100 15.75 4.54 -3.71
CA ASP A 100 14.93 4.87 -2.55
C ASP A 100 14.51 3.62 -1.78
N PRO A 101 14.69 3.56 -0.44
CA PRO A 101 14.33 2.40 0.36
C PRO A 101 12.85 1.99 0.25
N GLU A 102 11.92 2.94 0.07
CA GLU A 102 10.51 2.62 -0.15
C GLU A 102 10.30 1.95 -1.50
N VAL A 103 10.94 2.44 -2.57
CA VAL A 103 10.87 1.83 -3.90
C VAL A 103 11.46 0.41 -3.88
N ILE A 104 12.62 0.22 -3.23
CA ILE A 104 13.24 -1.11 -3.10
C ILE A 104 12.32 -2.07 -2.31
N SER A 105 11.73 -1.59 -1.20
CA SER A 105 10.81 -2.39 -0.39
C SER A 105 9.55 -2.78 -1.19
N MET A 106 8.98 -1.83 -1.94
CA MET A 106 7.84 -2.07 -2.81
C MET A 106 8.15 -3.11 -3.89
N VAL A 107 9.27 -2.99 -4.61
CA VAL A 107 9.68 -3.97 -5.63
C VAL A 107 9.84 -5.37 -5.03
N ARG A 108 10.50 -5.48 -3.87
CA ARG A 108 10.64 -6.75 -3.16
C ARG A 108 9.29 -7.33 -2.75
N LEU A 109 8.36 -6.49 -2.32
CA LEU A 109 7.02 -6.94 -1.94
C LEU A 109 6.25 -7.48 -3.15
N VAL A 110 6.32 -6.82 -4.31
CA VAL A 110 5.69 -7.33 -5.54
C VAL A 110 6.25 -8.70 -5.92
N LEU A 111 7.59 -8.82 -5.97
CA LEU A 111 8.24 -10.09 -6.28
C LEU A 111 7.89 -11.19 -5.29
N TRP A 112 7.79 -10.85 -4.00
CA TRP A 112 7.39 -11.82 -2.98
C TRP A 112 5.93 -12.25 -3.14
N LEU A 113 5.00 -11.33 -3.44
CA LEU A 113 3.59 -11.67 -3.68
C LEU A 113 3.43 -12.57 -4.91
N ASP A 114 4.20 -12.32 -5.97
CA ASP A 114 4.23 -13.17 -7.16
C ASP A 114 4.70 -14.60 -6.83
N LEU A 115 5.76 -14.74 -6.02
CA LEU A 115 6.24 -16.03 -5.54
C LEU A 115 5.21 -16.78 -4.66
N GLU A 116 4.36 -16.04 -3.94
CA GLU A 116 3.24 -16.59 -3.17
C GLU A 116 2.01 -16.93 -4.03
N GLY A 117 2.09 -16.75 -5.36
CA GLY A 117 1.02 -17.06 -6.31
C GLY A 117 -0.09 -16.02 -6.38
N VAL A 118 0.14 -14.80 -5.87
CA VAL A 118 -0.78 -13.68 -6.02
C VAL A 118 -0.71 -13.17 -7.45
N GLU A 119 -1.85 -12.90 -8.07
CA GLU A 119 -1.88 -12.31 -9.41
C GLU A 119 -1.36 -10.85 -9.33
N THR A 120 -0.14 -10.64 -9.79
CA THR A 120 0.54 -9.34 -9.80
C THR A 120 0.58 -8.69 -11.18
N GLY A 121 0.24 -9.42 -12.24
CA GLY A 121 0.26 -8.94 -13.62
C GLY A 121 -0.62 -7.71 -13.82
N SER A 122 -1.81 -7.71 -13.21
CA SER A 122 -2.74 -6.58 -13.28
C SER A 122 -2.23 -5.31 -12.58
N LEU A 123 -1.16 -5.37 -11.78
CA LEU A 123 -0.53 -4.15 -11.23
C LEU A 123 0.05 -3.27 -12.33
N PHE A 124 0.38 -3.89 -13.46
CA PHE A 124 1.04 -3.26 -14.58
C PHE A 124 0.07 -2.90 -15.73
N ASP A 125 -1.18 -3.37 -15.64
CA ASP A 125 -2.24 -2.97 -16.56
C ASP A 125 -2.61 -1.49 -16.33
N ASN A 126 -2.55 -0.67 -17.38
CA ASN A 126 -2.77 0.78 -17.31
C ASN A 126 -1.90 1.47 -16.24
N MET A 127 -0.61 1.10 -16.12
CA MET A 127 0.32 1.67 -15.14
C MET A 127 0.23 3.19 -15.05
N PRO A 128 -0.34 3.76 -13.96
CA PRO A 128 -0.39 5.22 -13.78
C PRO A 128 1.02 5.82 -13.75
N ILE A 129 1.99 5.06 -13.26
CA ILE A 129 3.39 5.45 -13.25
C ILE A 129 3.99 5.54 -14.65
N LEU A 130 3.65 4.61 -15.55
CA LEU A 130 4.14 4.61 -16.93
C LEU A 130 3.50 5.74 -17.73
N GLU A 131 2.20 5.96 -17.54
CA GLU A 131 1.50 7.11 -18.10
C GLU A 131 2.12 8.42 -17.60
N ALA A 132 2.34 8.56 -16.29
CA ALA A 132 2.97 9.75 -15.71
C ALA A 132 4.38 9.99 -16.25
N LEU A 133 5.21 8.94 -16.36
CA LEU A 133 6.55 9.02 -16.95
C LEU A 133 6.49 9.46 -18.41
N THR A 134 5.57 8.88 -19.19
CA THR A 134 5.40 9.19 -20.61
C THR A 134 4.96 10.65 -20.81
N THR A 135 3.95 11.09 -20.05
CA THR A 135 3.47 12.48 -20.06
C THR A 135 4.59 13.45 -19.70
N ARG A 136 5.33 13.18 -18.63
CA ARG A 136 6.49 14.01 -18.24
C ARG A 136 7.52 14.10 -19.36
N TYR A 137 7.87 12.99 -19.99
CA TYR A 137 8.89 12.94 -21.03
C TYR A 137 8.52 13.81 -22.24
N ILE A 138 7.24 13.81 -22.62
CA ILE A 138 6.71 14.59 -23.74
C ILE A 138 6.53 16.07 -23.36
N GLU A 139 5.84 16.33 -22.24
CA GLU A 139 5.36 17.67 -21.91
C GLU A 139 6.39 18.53 -21.17
N VAL A 140 7.22 17.90 -20.33
CA VAL A 140 8.15 18.60 -19.44
C VAL A 140 9.57 18.54 -19.97
N GLU A 141 10.01 17.38 -20.45
CA GLU A 141 11.38 17.20 -20.98
C GLU A 141 11.47 17.47 -22.48
N HIS A 142 10.32 17.68 -23.15
CA HIS A 142 10.22 17.98 -24.58
C HIS A 142 10.96 16.96 -25.47
N ILE A 143 11.02 15.70 -25.03
CA ILE A 143 11.67 14.65 -25.80
C ILE A 143 10.67 14.15 -26.83
N ASP A 144 10.90 14.59 -28.07
CA ASP A 144 10.07 14.23 -29.22
C ASP A 144 9.99 12.69 -29.35
N PRO A 145 8.79 12.10 -29.43
CA PRO A 145 8.61 10.67 -29.69
C PRO A 145 9.37 10.14 -30.91
N SER A 146 9.64 10.98 -31.92
CA SER A 146 10.45 10.59 -33.08
C SER A 146 11.94 10.40 -32.71
N ILE A 147 12.48 11.19 -31.78
CA ILE A 147 13.87 11.11 -31.31
C ILE A 147 14.06 9.94 -30.35
N ALA A 148 13.08 9.70 -29.46
CA ALA A 148 13.11 8.56 -28.53
C ALA A 148 13.20 7.20 -29.27
N ARG A 149 12.57 7.09 -30.45
CA ARG A 149 12.69 5.91 -31.32
C ARG A 149 14.07 5.71 -31.91
N GLU A 150 14.75 6.77 -32.34
CA GLU A 150 16.11 6.69 -32.88
C GLU A 150 17.14 6.34 -31.79
N ALA A 151 16.99 6.92 -30.59
CA ALA A 151 17.85 6.63 -29.44
C ALA A 151 17.72 5.18 -28.93
N ALA A 152 16.52 4.60 -28.99
CA ALA A 152 16.27 3.22 -28.56
C ALA A 152 16.88 2.15 -29.48
N ILE A 153 17.24 2.49 -30.73
CA ILE A 153 17.85 1.56 -31.69
C ILE A 153 19.37 1.45 -31.48
N GLN A 154 20.00 2.39 -30.77
CA GLN A 154 21.45 2.45 -30.55
C GLN A 154 21.91 2.03 -29.15
N ALA A 155 21.01 1.53 -28.29
CA ALA A 155 21.33 1.04 -26.94
C ALA A 155 21.53 -0.48 -26.90
#